data_AF-A0A1E7FVV0-F1
#
_entry.id   AF-A0A1E7FVV0-F1
#
_cell.length_a   1.000
_cell.length_b   1.000
_cell.length_c   1.000
_cell.angle_alpha   90.00
_cell.angle_beta   90.00
_cell.angle_gamma   90.00
#
_symmetry.space_group_name_H-M   'P 1'
#
loop_
_entity.id
_entity.type
_entity.pdbx_description
1 polymer ?
#
loop_
_entity_poly.entity_id
_entity_poly.type
_entity_poly.pdbx_seq_one_letter_code
_entity_poly.pdbx_strand_id
1 'polypeptide(L)' 'SCGTFVCIVCKTGSHPGITCRQNQGVQPGSDDMLLELSREQGWKQCPKCSVLIELRSGCNHMTCTNCSHEFCYRC' A
#
# COMPACT_ATOMS: atom_id res chain seq x y z
N SER A 1 -20.20 11.94 30.43
CA SER A 1 -20.52 10.67 29.75
C SER A 1 -20.27 10.85 28.26
N CYS A 2 -19.31 10.16 27.63
CA CYS A 2 -19.16 10.21 26.17
C CYS A 2 -19.93 9.06 25.52
N GLY A 3 -21.07 9.36 24.89
CA GLY A 3 -21.94 8.40 24.20
C GLY A 3 -21.45 8.07 22.79
N THR A 4 -20.15 7.88 22.59
CA THR A 4 -19.59 7.65 21.26
C THR A 4 -19.59 6.17 20.93
N PHE A 5 -20.28 5.80 19.85
CA PHE A 5 -20.27 4.44 19.33
C PHE A 5 -19.08 4.25 18.39
N VAL A 6 -18.29 3.21 18.65
CA VAL A 6 -17.11 2.86 17.87
C VAL A 6 -17.19 1.41 17.43
N CYS A 7 -16.57 1.10 16.30
CA CYS A 7 -16.39 -0.28 15.88
C CYS A 7 -15.25 -0.92 16.66
N ILE A 8 -15.50 -2.04 17.33
CA ILE A 8 -14.48 -2.76 18.10
C ILE A 8 -13.39 -3.41 17.23
N VAL A 9 -13.68 -3.64 15.95
CA VAL A 9 -12.78 -4.33 15.02
C VAL A 9 -11.73 -3.37 14.47
N CYS A 10 -12.16 -2.26 13.87
CA CYS A 10 -11.26 -1.30 13.25
C CYS A 10 -10.95 -0.08 14.13
N LYS A 11 -11.59 0.05 15.30
CA LYS A 11 -11.41 1.14 16.27
C LYS A 11 -11.71 2.54 15.72
N THR A 12 -12.52 2.62 14.67
CA THR A 12 -13.04 3.88 14.10
C THR A 12 -14.49 4.11 14.53
N GLY A 13 -15.11 5.20 14.06
CA GLY A 13 -16.52 5.50 14.34
C GLY A 13 -17.46 4.34 13.95
N SER A 14 -18.60 4.23 14.63
CA SER A 14 -19.60 3.20 14.36
C SER A 14 -20.06 3.25 12.90
N HIS A 15 -20.06 2.09 12.24
CA HIS A 15 -20.40 1.95 10.83
C HIS A 15 -21.40 0.80 10.59
N PRO A 16 -22.63 0.90 11.15
CA PRO A 16 -23.63 -0.14 11.00
C PRO A 16 -24.04 -0.28 9.53
N GLY A 17 -24.18 -1.53 9.07
CA GLY A 17 -24.62 -1.82 7.70
C GLY A 17 -23.52 -1.82 6.64
N ILE A 18 -22.27 -1.47 6.97
CA ILE A 18 -21.12 -1.62 6.07
C ILE A 18 -19.95 -2.32 6.77
N THR A 19 -19.12 -3.00 5.98
CA THR A 19 -17.92 -3.68 6.48
C THR A 19 -16.84 -2.68 6.89
N CYS A 20 -15.93 -3.10 7.78
CA CYS A 20 -14.77 -2.28 8.16
C CYS A 20 -13.97 -1.82 6.92
N ARG A 21 -13.85 -2.67 5.90
CA ARG A 21 -13.14 -2.37 4.65
C ARG A 21 -13.77 -1.21 3.90
N GLN A 22 -15.10 -1.19 3.79
CA GLN A 22 -15.85 -0.10 3.15
C GLN A 22 -15.72 1.19 3.97
N ASN A 23 -15.81 1.10 5.30
CA ASN A 23 -15.67 2.24 6.19
C ASN A 23 -14.27 2.87 6.14
N GLN A 24 -13.24 2.06 5.94
CA GLN A 24 -11.85 2.52 5.78
C GLN A 24 -11.57 3.14 4.39
N GLY A 25 -12.56 3.20 3.49
CA GLY A 25 -12.36 3.73 2.14
C GLY A 25 -11.44 2.86 1.28
N VAL A 26 -11.20 1.60 1.68
CA VAL A 26 -10.42 0.64 0.89
C VAL A 26 -11.32 0.13 -0.24
N GLN A 27 -11.40 0.92 -1.30
CA GLN A 27 -12.16 0.56 -2.50
C GLN A 27 -11.51 -0.68 -3.15
N PRO A 28 -12.27 -1.72 -3.52
CA PRO A 28 -11.75 -2.76 -4.39
C PRO A 28 -11.38 -2.11 -5.74
N GLY A 29 -10.08 -1.80 -5.92
CA GLY A 29 -9.56 -0.94 -6.99
C GLY A 29 -8.56 0.11 -6.52
N SER A 30 -8.42 0.42 -5.23
CA SER A 30 -7.41 1.40 -4.78
C SER A 30 -5.95 1.02 -5.11
N ASP A 31 -5.71 -0.24 -5.49
CA ASP A 31 -4.43 -0.72 -6.02
C ASP A 31 -4.20 -0.28 -7.48
N ASP A 32 -5.26 -0.10 -8.29
CA ASP A 32 -5.15 0.36 -9.68
C ASP A 32 -4.58 1.77 -9.77
N MET A 33 -5.13 2.71 -8.98
CA MET A 33 -4.64 4.08 -8.91
C MET A 33 -3.20 4.16 -8.36
N LEU A 34 -2.85 3.27 -7.42
CA LEU A 34 -1.48 3.18 -6.89
C LEU A 34 -0.52 2.59 -7.92
N LEU A 35 -0.96 1.61 -8.71
CA LEU A 35 -0.21 1.07 -9.84
C LEU A 35 -0.04 2.11 -10.95
N GLU A 36 -1.08 2.86 -11.30
CA GLU A 36 -0.97 3.91 -12.31
C GLU A 36 0.03 4.98 -11.88
N LEU A 37 -0.09 5.49 -10.65
CA LEU A 37 0.87 6.45 -10.10
C LEU A 37 2.29 5.87 -10.06
N SER A 38 2.43 4.58 -9.75
CA SER A 38 3.74 3.90 -9.75
C SER A 38 4.39 3.92 -11.13
N ARG A 39 3.59 3.77 -12.20
CA ARG A 39 4.09 3.81 -13.58
C ARG A 39 4.51 5.23 -13.97
N GLU A 40 3.74 6.24 -13.58
CA GLU A 40 4.05 7.64 -13.83
C GLU A 40 5.35 8.08 -13.11
N GLN A 41 5.53 7.64 -11.86
CA GLN A 41 6.70 7.95 -11.04
C GLN A 41 7.90 7.04 -11.32
N GLY A 42 7.74 6.01 -12.16
CA GLY A 42 8.79 5.04 -12.46
C GLY A 42 9.16 4.12 -11.29
N TRP A 43 8.26 3.94 -10.32
CA TRP A 43 8.38 2.98 -9.23
C TRP A 43 8.25 1.55 -9.77
N LYS A 44 8.98 0.60 -9.18
CA LYS A 44 8.89 -0.82 -9.53
C LYS A 44 8.55 -1.68 -8.33
N GLN A 45 7.87 -2.78 -8.59
CA GLN A 45 7.61 -3.78 -7.57
C GLN A 45 8.84 -4.66 -7.33
N CYS A 46 9.10 -5.00 -6.07
CA CYS A 46 10.09 -6.00 -5.72
C CYS A 46 9.70 -7.36 -6.31
N PRO A 47 10.60 -8.08 -7.00
CA PRO A 47 10.28 -9.38 -7.61
C PRO A 47 9.97 -10.48 -6.58
N LYS A 48 10.32 -10.29 -5.30
CA LYS A 48 10.11 -11.29 -4.24
C LYS A 48 8.86 -11.05 -3.40
N CYS A 49 8.54 -9.79 -3.08
CA CYS A 49 7.44 -9.47 -2.16
C CYS A 49 6.45 -8.43 -2.70
N SER A 50 6.60 -8.02 -3.97
CA SER A 50 5.71 -7.12 -4.71
C SER A 50 5.50 -5.71 -4.11
N VAL A 51 6.28 -5.33 -3.10
CA VAL A 51 6.25 -3.96 -2.56
C VAL A 51 6.78 -2.97 -3.59
N LEU A 52 6.15 -1.81 -3.69
CA LEU A 52 6.62 -0.72 -4.55
C LEU A 52 7.91 -0.11 -4.00
N ILE A 53 8.87 0.09 -4.89
CA ILE A 53 10.20 0.62 -4.61
C ILE A 53 10.43 1.79 -5.57
N GLU A 54 10.80 2.94 -5.00
CA GLU A 54 11.20 4.15 -5.71
C GLU A 54 12.72 4.15 -5.94
N LEU A 55 13.16 4.35 -7.19
CA LEU A 55 14.57 4.60 -7.49
C LEU A 55 14.87 6.11 -7.42
N ARG A 56 15.45 6.58 -6.31
CA ARG A 56 15.74 8.01 -6.13
C ARG A 56 16.87 8.55 -7.01
N SER A 57 17.99 7.83 -7.09
CA SER A 57 19.14 8.19 -7.94
C SER A 57 20.29 7.21 -7.73
N GLY A 58 21.05 6.91 -8.79
CA GLY A 58 22.32 6.17 -8.69
C GLY A 58 22.15 4.66 -8.45
N CYS A 59 22.91 3.87 -9.20
CA CYS A 59 22.97 2.39 -9.18
C CYS A 59 21.66 1.63 -9.46
N ASN A 60 21.69 0.74 -10.46
CA ASN A 60 20.56 -0.15 -10.75
C ASN A 60 20.48 -1.34 -9.77
N HIS A 61 21.48 -1.56 -8.90
CA HIS A 61 21.44 -2.62 -7.90
C HIS A 61 20.70 -2.11 -6.65
N MET A 62 19.52 -2.66 -6.39
CA MET A 62 18.65 -2.25 -5.29
C MET A 62 18.47 -3.38 -4.28
N THR A 63 18.36 -3.01 -3.01
CA THR A 63 18.00 -3.93 -1.92
C THR A 63 16.60 -3.58 -1.43
N CYS A 64 15.69 -4.55 -1.45
CA CYS A 64 14.35 -4.37 -0.93
C CYS A 64 14.38 -4.22 0.60
N THR A 65 13.86 -3.11 1.12
CA THR A 65 13.82 -2.85 2.57
C THR A 65 12.85 -3.76 3.34
N ASN A 66 11.85 -4.34 2.65
CA ASN A 66 10.85 -5.21 3.26
C ASN A 66 11.29 -6.68 3.37
N CYS A 67 12.07 -7.18 2.41
CA CYS A 67 12.45 -8.60 2.35
C CYS A 67 13.96 -8.86 2.17
N SER A 68 14.77 -7.80 2.20
CA SER A 68 16.22 -7.79 2.04
C SER A 68 16.73 -8.43 0.74
N HIS A 69 15.86 -8.58 -0.26
CA HIS A 69 16.24 -9.15 -1.55
C HIS A 69 16.94 -8.10 -2.42
N GLU A 70 18.12 -8.47 -2.92
CA GLU A 70 18.89 -7.66 -3.85
C GLU A 70 18.50 -7.99 -5.29
N PHE A 71 18.22 -6.96 -6.09
CA PHE A 71 17.79 -7.12 -7.48
C PHE A 71 18.24 -5.93 -8.33
N CYS A 72 18.35 -6.17 -9.63
CA CYS A 72 18.61 -5.13 -10.61
C CYS A 72 17.30 -4.44 -11.03
N TYR A 73 17.20 -3.13 -10.87
CA TYR A 73 16.02 -2.35 -11.21
C TYR A 73 15.72 -2.32 -12.72
N ARG A 74 16.71 -2.58 -13.58
CA ARG A 74 16.58 -2.51 -15.05
C ARG A 74 16.49 -3.86 -15.79
N CYS A 75 16.91 -4.97 -15.18
CA CYS A 75 17.33 -6.18 -15.91
C CYS A 75 16.18 -7.07 -16.47
#